data_AF-A0A2P2K7G6-F1
#
_entry.id   AF-A0A2P2K7G6-F1
#
_cell.length_a   1.000
_cell.length_b   1.000
_cell.length_c   1.000
_cell.angle_alpha   90.00
_cell.angle_beta   90.00
_cell.angle_gamma   90.00
#
_symmetry.space_group_name_H-M   'P 1'
#
loop_
_entity.id
_entity.type
_entity.pdbx_description
1 polymer ?
#
loop_
_entity_poly.entity_id
_entity_poly.type
_entity_poly.pdbx_seq_one_letter_code
_entity_poly.pdbx_strand_id
1 'polypeptide(L)'
;MFFWTLQFVHCIVWAKDLLFSKLFGDKNQENDLNVRSNDAGNASEHAEDVFVRTNDEDVQQYGRRIYDHVFGYNIKVALSNEETWKNRNRPRPLYIRDVLPDILAQQNGNVDNDGANDGLPLSAMLSLGLKNPQDVWSLEENSKVFLESLKLFFVNRVKDIGSLSFDKDDQLAVEFVTAAANIRAESFGIAQHSLFEAKGIAGNIVHAVATTNAVIAGLIVIEAIKVLEKNTENYRMTYCVEHETQKKLLVPLEPCEPNKSCCVCSDTPLSLEINTHSSKLRDFVEKIVKAKLGMNFPMILRGSALLYEVGDDLDGNMIAIYAANLEKVLSELPSPVTGGTTLTVEDLQQEFKCRIYIKHREAFDDEKEPDGMVLSGWAETPHPEKVGEKSVGNGGSASSSLSQVQKDDEVQEISEGTDISLKKRKQPELLSDSTLDPSGVANDSSNKKRVHQIDDDDDDDLIMIDHGDHRDTGTNKKKRLQ
;
A
#
# COMPACT_ATOMS: atom_id res chain seq x y z
N MET A 1 -20.34 -3.23 -0.69
CA MET A 1 -19.10 -3.29 -1.50
C MET A 1 -18.97 -4.61 -2.30
N PHE A 2 -19.46 -4.72 -3.56
CA PHE A 2 -19.54 -6.03 -4.27
C PHE A 2 -19.30 -6.07 -5.81
N PHE A 3 -18.86 -4.98 -6.47
CA PHE A 3 -19.02 -4.85 -7.94
C PHE A 3 -17.75 -4.53 -8.77
N TRP A 4 -16.73 -5.40 -8.72
CA TRP A 4 -15.68 -5.46 -9.77
C TRP A 4 -15.39 -6.91 -10.19
N THR A 5 -14.71 -7.08 -11.33
CA THR A 5 -14.34 -8.39 -11.90
C THR A 5 -13.59 -9.25 -10.87
N LEU A 6 -14.14 -10.41 -10.54
CA LEU A 6 -13.67 -11.29 -9.45
C LEU A 6 -12.30 -11.94 -9.77
N GLN A 7 -11.23 -11.16 -9.57
CA GLN A 7 -9.84 -11.60 -9.51
C GLN A 7 -9.44 -11.89 -8.06
N PHE A 8 -8.40 -12.73 -7.87
CA PHE A 8 -7.92 -13.13 -6.54
C PHE A 8 -7.56 -11.95 -5.62
N VAL A 9 -7.07 -10.83 -6.16
CA VAL A 9 -6.81 -9.60 -5.39
C VAL A 9 -8.05 -9.10 -4.63
N HIS A 10 -9.27 -9.28 -5.15
CA HIS A 10 -10.50 -8.90 -4.45
C HIS A 10 -10.84 -9.86 -3.30
N CYS A 11 -10.36 -11.11 -3.34
CA CYS A 11 -10.43 -12.03 -2.20
C CYS A 11 -9.38 -11.66 -1.13
N ILE A 12 -8.18 -11.24 -1.53
CA ILE A 12 -7.13 -10.77 -0.62
C ILE A 12 -7.53 -9.46 0.08
N VAL A 13 -7.97 -8.44 -0.66
CA VAL A 13 -8.50 -7.18 -0.10
C VAL A 13 -9.65 -7.46 0.87
N TRP A 14 -10.58 -8.33 0.50
CA TRP A 14 -11.67 -8.71 1.41
C TRP A 14 -11.17 -9.46 2.66
N ALA A 15 -10.21 -10.37 2.55
CA ALA A 15 -9.69 -11.11 3.70
C ALA A 15 -8.88 -10.21 4.65
N LYS A 16 -8.15 -9.25 4.09
CA LYS A 16 -7.24 -8.34 4.79
C LYS A 16 -7.98 -7.12 5.37
N ASP A 17 -8.67 -6.35 4.54
CA ASP A 17 -9.26 -5.07 4.94
C ASP A 17 -10.64 -5.23 5.61
N LEU A 18 -11.40 -6.28 5.30
CA LEU A 18 -12.70 -6.55 5.93
C LEU A 18 -12.61 -7.62 7.04
N LEU A 19 -12.19 -8.85 6.72
CA LEU A 19 -12.31 -9.98 7.66
C LEU A 19 -11.30 -9.94 8.81
N PHE A 20 -10.00 -9.75 8.52
CA PHE A 20 -8.97 -9.62 9.54
C PHE A 20 -9.26 -8.42 10.46
N SER A 21 -9.56 -7.25 9.89
CA SER A 21 -9.95 -6.04 10.63
C SER A 21 -11.15 -6.29 11.57
N LYS A 22 -12.20 -6.99 11.12
CA LYS A 22 -13.41 -7.25 11.93
C LYS A 22 -13.18 -8.23 13.08
N LEU A 23 -12.24 -9.17 12.94
CA LEU A 23 -11.94 -10.19 13.94
C LEU A 23 -10.86 -9.76 14.95
N PHE A 24 -9.89 -8.94 14.52
CA PHE A 24 -8.67 -8.66 15.28
C PHE A 24 -8.37 -7.16 15.46
N GLY A 25 -8.90 -6.29 14.60
CA GLY A 25 -8.71 -4.84 14.64
C GLY A 25 -9.71 -4.09 15.52
N ASP A 26 -9.85 -2.78 15.28
CA ASP A 26 -10.72 -1.92 16.10
C ASP A 26 -12.21 -2.26 15.89
N LYS A 27 -12.87 -2.59 17.00
CA LYS A 27 -14.30 -2.95 17.06
C LYS A 27 -15.23 -1.77 16.76
N ASN A 28 -14.71 -0.53 16.83
CA ASN A 28 -15.45 0.69 16.51
C ASN A 28 -15.46 1.02 15.00
N GLN A 29 -14.64 0.33 14.19
CA GLN A 29 -14.59 0.57 12.74
C GLN A 29 -15.81 -0.06 12.04
N GLU A 30 -16.54 0.73 11.27
CA GLU A 30 -17.67 0.24 10.46
C GLU A 30 -17.18 -0.76 9.40
N ASN A 31 -17.96 -1.84 9.19
CA ASN A 31 -17.52 -2.98 8.38
C ASN A 31 -18.69 -3.71 7.69
N ASP A 32 -18.59 -3.86 6.37
CA ASP A 32 -19.61 -4.41 5.46
C ASP A 32 -19.94 -5.90 5.67
N LEU A 33 -19.25 -6.61 6.58
CA LEU A 33 -19.42 -8.06 6.79
C LEU A 33 -20.71 -8.48 7.51
N ASN A 34 -21.42 -7.56 8.18
CA ASN A 34 -22.64 -7.85 8.92
C ASN A 34 -23.87 -7.92 7.98
N VAL A 35 -23.91 -8.95 7.12
CA VAL A 35 -24.95 -9.15 6.10
C VAL A 35 -26.30 -9.57 6.73
N ARG A 36 -27.16 -8.58 7.01
CA ARG A 36 -28.53 -8.78 7.49
C ARG A 36 -29.47 -9.21 6.36
N SER A 37 -30.48 -10.02 6.67
CA SER A 37 -31.57 -10.36 5.76
C SER A 37 -32.74 -9.38 5.91
N ASN A 38 -33.35 -8.97 4.80
CA ASN A 38 -34.46 -8.00 4.82
C ASN A 38 -35.75 -8.51 5.50
N ASP A 39 -35.88 -9.83 5.72
CA ASP A 39 -37.00 -10.41 6.48
C ASP A 39 -36.89 -10.17 8.02
N ALA A 40 -35.77 -9.63 8.52
CA ALA A 40 -35.56 -9.35 9.95
C ALA A 40 -36.33 -8.11 10.47
N GLY A 41 -37.52 -7.83 9.93
CA GLY A 41 -38.42 -6.81 10.44
C GLY A 41 -38.99 -7.22 11.80
N ASN A 42 -38.66 -6.47 12.86
CA ASN A 42 -39.07 -6.68 14.25
C ASN A 42 -38.37 -7.82 15.02
N ALA A 43 -37.05 -7.89 14.95
CA ALA A 43 -36.22 -8.43 16.05
C ALA A 43 -35.58 -7.26 16.84
N SER A 44 -35.40 -7.42 18.15
CA SER A 44 -35.02 -6.35 19.08
C SER A 44 -33.54 -5.91 18.98
N GLU A 45 -33.21 -4.78 19.61
CA GLU A 45 -31.92 -4.06 19.60
C GLU A 45 -30.73 -4.82 20.23
N HIS A 46 -30.85 -6.13 20.45
CA HIS A 46 -29.83 -7.02 21.00
C HIS A 46 -29.64 -8.28 20.12
N ALA A 47 -29.45 -8.07 18.82
CA ALA A 47 -28.84 -9.08 17.96
C ALA A 47 -27.32 -9.09 18.23
N GLU A 48 -26.82 -10.17 18.86
CA GLU A 48 -25.40 -10.33 19.17
C GLU A 48 -24.56 -10.28 17.88
N ASP A 49 -23.48 -9.49 17.87
CA ASP A 49 -22.57 -9.42 16.72
C ASP A 49 -21.87 -10.78 16.55
N VAL A 50 -22.05 -11.41 15.39
CA VAL A 50 -21.54 -12.77 15.13
C VAL A 50 -20.00 -12.81 15.20
N PHE A 51 -19.32 -11.69 14.98
CA PHE A 51 -17.86 -11.55 15.09
C PHE A 51 -17.38 -11.26 16.53
N VAL A 52 -18.26 -11.38 17.52
CA VAL A 52 -17.90 -11.42 18.95
C VAL A 52 -17.95 -12.87 19.42
N ARG A 53 -16.88 -13.31 20.10
CA ARG A 53 -16.83 -14.58 20.83
C ARG A 53 -17.57 -14.44 22.16
N THR A 54 -18.46 -15.37 22.48
CA THR A 54 -19.15 -15.41 23.78
C THR A 54 -18.29 -16.12 24.85
N ASN A 55 -18.53 -15.84 26.13
CA ASN A 55 -17.70 -16.36 27.22
C ASN A 55 -17.77 -17.89 27.37
N ASP A 56 -18.91 -18.50 27.01
CA ASP A 56 -19.19 -19.93 27.13
C ASP A 56 -18.76 -20.75 25.90
N GLU A 57 -18.28 -20.09 24.83
CA GLU A 57 -17.88 -20.71 23.57
C GLU A 57 -16.37 -20.96 23.52
N ASP A 58 -15.95 -22.19 23.23
CA ASP A 58 -14.54 -22.52 23.01
C ASP A 58 -13.99 -21.87 21.71
N VAL A 59 -12.70 -21.59 21.66
CA VAL A 59 -12.03 -20.99 20.49
C VAL A 59 -12.23 -21.82 19.22
N GLN A 60 -12.27 -23.16 19.31
CA GLN A 60 -12.56 -24.01 18.15
C GLN A 60 -14.04 -23.97 17.74
N GLN A 61 -14.97 -23.80 18.69
CA GLN A 61 -16.38 -23.59 18.37
C GLN A 61 -16.58 -22.25 17.67
N TYR A 62 -15.98 -21.19 18.21
CA TYR A 62 -15.97 -19.85 17.64
C TYR A 62 -15.41 -19.83 16.21
N GLY A 63 -14.23 -20.42 15.98
CA GLY A 63 -13.64 -20.49 14.64
C GLY A 63 -14.53 -21.19 13.61
N ARG A 64 -15.25 -22.25 14.02
CA ARG A 64 -16.24 -22.93 13.17
C ARG A 64 -17.48 -22.05 12.90
N ARG A 65 -17.98 -21.35 13.91
CA ARG A 65 -19.12 -20.42 13.79
C ARG A 65 -18.80 -19.27 12.82
N ILE A 66 -17.60 -18.71 12.91
CA ILE A 66 -17.11 -17.70 11.95
C ILE A 66 -16.98 -18.29 10.54
N TYR A 67 -16.38 -19.48 10.39
CA TYR A 67 -16.26 -20.14 9.07
C TYR A 67 -17.63 -20.31 8.38
N ASP A 68 -18.59 -20.94 9.07
CA ASP A 68 -19.93 -21.23 8.52
C ASP A 68 -20.75 -19.96 8.28
N HIS A 69 -20.53 -18.90 9.07
CA HIS A 69 -21.17 -17.60 8.83
C HIS A 69 -20.58 -16.90 7.60
N VAL A 70 -19.25 -16.83 7.51
CA VAL A 70 -18.54 -16.00 6.53
C VAL A 70 -18.49 -16.64 5.14
N PHE A 71 -18.19 -17.95 5.05
CA PHE A 71 -18.10 -18.68 3.77
C PHE A 71 -19.40 -19.40 3.39
N GLY A 72 -20.27 -19.67 4.37
CA GLY A 72 -21.57 -20.30 4.17
C GLY A 72 -22.71 -19.29 4.10
N TYR A 73 -23.11 -18.73 5.25
CA TYR A 73 -24.29 -17.86 5.37
C TYR A 73 -24.20 -16.58 4.52
N ASN A 74 -23.11 -15.82 4.60
CA ASN A 74 -22.97 -14.56 3.85
C ASN A 74 -22.97 -14.79 2.33
N ILE A 75 -22.39 -15.89 1.85
CA ILE A 75 -22.47 -16.30 0.43
C ILE A 75 -23.91 -16.70 0.06
N LYS A 76 -24.62 -17.41 0.95
CA LYS A 76 -26.03 -17.76 0.75
C LYS A 76 -26.96 -16.54 0.71
N VAL A 77 -26.71 -15.50 1.52
CA VAL A 77 -27.50 -14.25 1.44
C VAL A 77 -27.16 -13.46 0.17
N ALA A 78 -25.88 -13.42 -0.24
CA ALA A 78 -25.48 -12.80 -1.50
C ALA A 78 -26.13 -13.47 -2.73
N LEU A 79 -26.35 -14.79 -2.70
CA LEU A 79 -27.07 -15.54 -3.74
C LEU A 79 -28.54 -15.12 -3.91
N SER A 80 -29.18 -14.56 -2.88
CA SER A 80 -30.57 -14.08 -2.96
C SER A 80 -30.75 -12.87 -3.88
N ASN A 81 -29.68 -12.12 -4.17
CA ASN A 81 -29.70 -11.05 -5.17
C ASN A 81 -29.59 -11.64 -6.59
N GLU A 82 -30.71 -12.14 -7.12
CA GLU A 82 -30.73 -12.83 -8.42
C GLU A 82 -30.22 -11.97 -9.58
N GLU A 83 -30.41 -10.64 -9.51
CA GLU A 83 -29.99 -9.69 -10.56
C GLU A 83 -28.47 -9.70 -10.76
N THR A 84 -27.72 -9.75 -9.65
CA THR A 84 -26.25 -9.80 -9.65
C THR A 84 -25.71 -11.04 -10.37
N TRP A 85 -26.45 -12.15 -10.35
CA TRP A 85 -26.03 -13.45 -10.88
C TRP A 85 -26.61 -13.79 -12.26
N LYS A 86 -27.29 -12.84 -12.94
CA LYS A 86 -27.80 -13.04 -14.32
C LYS A 86 -26.67 -13.25 -15.33
N ASN A 87 -25.56 -12.52 -15.17
CA ASN A 87 -24.42 -12.49 -16.10
C ASN A 87 -23.10 -12.91 -15.43
N ARG A 88 -23.16 -13.68 -14.32
CA ARG A 88 -21.99 -14.05 -13.51
C ARG A 88 -22.11 -15.50 -13.03
N ASN A 89 -20.97 -16.16 -12.79
CA ASN A 89 -20.95 -17.45 -12.09
C ASN A 89 -21.57 -17.29 -10.69
N ARG A 90 -22.53 -18.16 -10.34
CA ARG A 90 -23.13 -18.20 -9.01
C ARG A 90 -22.12 -18.80 -8.02
N PRO A 91 -21.79 -18.13 -6.90
CA PRO A 91 -20.88 -18.69 -5.91
C PRO A 91 -21.47 -19.91 -5.19
N ARG A 92 -20.59 -20.76 -4.67
CA ARG A 92 -20.91 -21.92 -3.84
C ARG A 92 -20.69 -21.58 -2.36
N PRO A 93 -21.73 -21.62 -1.50
CA PRO A 93 -21.56 -21.59 -0.06
C PRO A 93 -20.71 -22.77 0.42
N LEU A 94 -19.75 -22.51 1.31
CA LEU A 94 -18.90 -23.53 1.92
C LEU A 94 -19.17 -23.61 3.42
N TYR A 95 -19.50 -24.81 3.90
CA TYR A 95 -19.73 -25.11 5.32
C TYR A 95 -18.69 -26.11 5.81
N ILE A 96 -18.20 -25.97 7.04
CA ILE A 96 -17.06 -26.74 7.55
C ILE A 96 -17.34 -28.24 7.54
N ARG A 97 -18.55 -28.68 7.92
CA ARG A 97 -18.93 -30.11 7.91
C ARG A 97 -18.76 -30.75 6.53
N ASP A 98 -18.94 -29.97 5.47
CA ASP A 98 -18.93 -30.43 4.08
C ASP A 98 -17.51 -30.36 3.46
N VAL A 99 -16.53 -29.81 4.20
CA VAL A 99 -15.11 -29.67 3.81
C VAL A 99 -14.16 -30.46 4.72
N LEU A 100 -14.46 -30.53 6.01
CA LEU A 100 -13.66 -31.17 7.08
C LEU A 100 -14.54 -32.14 7.90
N PRO A 101 -15.07 -33.22 7.28
CA PRO A 101 -15.98 -34.15 7.94
C PRO A 101 -15.35 -34.85 9.15
N ASP A 102 -14.06 -35.21 9.06
CA ASP A 102 -13.37 -36.02 10.08
C ASP A 102 -13.08 -35.27 11.40
N ILE A 103 -13.04 -33.93 11.37
CA ILE A 103 -12.87 -33.11 12.59
C ILE A 103 -14.05 -33.27 13.56
N LEU A 104 -15.23 -33.66 13.07
CA LEU A 104 -16.38 -33.96 13.93
C LEU A 104 -16.26 -35.32 14.63
N ALA A 105 -15.43 -36.25 14.12
CA ALA A 105 -15.22 -37.56 14.73
C ALA A 105 -14.20 -37.56 15.88
N GLN A 106 -13.21 -36.66 15.85
CA GLN A 106 -12.13 -36.61 16.84
C GLN A 106 -12.53 -36.04 18.21
N GLN A 107 -13.75 -35.51 18.37
CA GLN A 107 -14.23 -34.92 19.63
C GLN A 107 -14.31 -35.90 20.82
N ASN A 108 -14.22 -37.21 20.57
CA ASN A 108 -14.23 -38.24 21.62
C ASN A 108 -12.83 -38.66 22.12
N GLY A 109 -11.75 -38.02 21.67
CA GLY A 109 -10.47 -38.09 22.38
C GLY A 109 -9.22 -37.97 21.51
N ASN A 110 -8.60 -36.79 21.54
CA ASN A 110 -7.37 -36.65 22.33
C ASN A 110 -7.27 -35.21 22.88
N VAL A 111 -6.68 -35.04 24.07
CA VAL A 111 -6.24 -33.72 24.54
C VAL A 111 -4.72 -33.72 24.41
N ASP A 112 -4.25 -33.49 23.18
CA ASP A 112 -2.83 -33.31 22.92
C ASP A 112 -2.37 -32.00 23.57
N ASN A 113 -1.80 -32.17 24.77
CA ASN A 113 -1.31 -31.14 25.66
C ASN A 113 0.04 -30.62 25.14
N ASP A 114 0.01 -30.00 23.97
CA ASP A 114 1.22 -29.56 23.27
C ASP A 114 1.88 -28.39 24.02
N GLY A 115 3.19 -28.50 24.18
CA GLY A 115 3.93 -27.69 25.15
C GLY A 115 4.08 -26.22 24.70
N ALA A 116 4.25 -25.32 25.68
CA ALA A 116 4.62 -23.93 25.40
C ALA A 116 6.01 -23.90 24.73
N ASN A 117 6.01 -23.83 23.39
CA ASN A 117 7.20 -23.89 22.55
C ASN A 117 7.83 -22.49 22.42
N ASP A 118 8.31 -21.99 23.57
CA ASP A 118 8.69 -20.60 23.81
C ASP A 118 9.97 -20.24 23.03
N GLY A 119 9.79 -19.67 21.83
CA GLY A 119 10.87 -19.24 20.94
C GLY A 119 10.69 -19.51 19.44
N LEU A 120 9.66 -20.26 19.02
CA LEU A 120 9.35 -20.45 17.58
C LEU A 120 8.38 -19.37 17.05
N PRO A 121 8.48 -18.97 15.76
CA PRO A 121 7.50 -18.09 15.13
C PRO A 121 6.09 -18.70 15.14
N LEU A 122 5.09 -17.92 15.54
CA LEU A 122 3.68 -18.32 15.50
C LEU A 122 3.25 -18.52 14.03
N SER A 123 3.04 -19.76 13.63
CA SER A 123 2.68 -20.17 12.27
C SER A 123 1.75 -21.39 12.33
N ALA A 124 0.52 -21.22 11.86
CA ALA A 124 -0.43 -22.30 11.65
C ALA A 124 0.03 -23.25 10.54
N MET A 125 0.71 -22.74 9.51
CA MET A 125 1.33 -23.55 8.45
C MET A 125 2.29 -24.59 9.06
N LEU A 126 3.22 -24.14 9.91
CA LEU A 126 4.19 -25.03 10.57
C LEU A 126 3.52 -25.97 11.59
N SER A 127 2.56 -25.49 12.39
CA SER A 127 1.78 -26.33 13.32
C SER A 127 1.01 -27.45 12.63
N LEU A 128 0.57 -27.24 11.38
CA LEU A 128 -0.12 -28.25 10.56
C LEU A 128 0.85 -29.12 9.72
N GLY A 129 2.16 -28.94 9.89
CA GLY A 129 3.19 -29.72 9.20
C GLY A 129 3.42 -29.33 7.73
N LEU A 130 2.79 -28.26 7.25
CA LEU A 130 3.00 -27.68 5.92
C LEU A 130 4.34 -26.92 5.92
N LYS A 131 5.11 -27.03 4.83
CA LYS A 131 6.55 -26.62 4.82
C LYS A 131 6.96 -25.69 3.71
N ASN A 132 6.32 -25.75 2.55
CA ASN A 132 6.67 -24.89 1.41
C ASN A 132 5.62 -23.78 1.26
N PRO A 133 5.99 -22.48 1.43
CA PRO A 133 5.07 -21.37 1.20
C PRO A 133 4.75 -21.13 -0.29
N GLN A 134 5.41 -21.84 -1.22
CA GLN A 134 5.11 -21.79 -2.66
C GLN A 134 4.12 -22.88 -3.11
N ASP A 135 3.77 -23.85 -2.25
CA ASP A 135 2.72 -24.82 -2.59
C ASP A 135 1.34 -24.14 -2.48
N VAL A 136 0.45 -24.42 -3.44
CA VAL A 136 -0.95 -23.99 -3.36
C VAL A 136 -1.72 -24.99 -2.50
N TRP A 137 -2.10 -24.57 -1.30
CA TRP A 137 -2.89 -25.38 -0.38
C TRP A 137 -4.25 -25.74 -0.98
N SER A 138 -4.69 -26.98 -0.78
CA SER A 138 -6.05 -27.42 -1.12
C SER A 138 -7.10 -26.72 -0.25
N LEU A 139 -8.39 -26.79 -0.63
CA LEU A 139 -9.48 -26.27 0.21
C LEU A 139 -9.43 -26.83 1.65
N GLU A 140 -9.13 -28.13 1.81
CA GLU A 140 -9.05 -28.76 3.13
C GLU A 140 -7.92 -28.16 3.99
N GLU A 141 -6.74 -27.94 3.39
CA GLU A 141 -5.58 -27.35 4.05
C GLU A 141 -5.79 -25.88 4.38
N ASN A 142 -6.34 -25.07 3.45
CA ASN A 142 -6.72 -23.69 3.73
C ASN A 142 -7.71 -23.62 4.92
N SER A 143 -8.71 -24.49 4.95
CA SER A 143 -9.70 -24.50 6.04
C SER A 143 -9.09 -24.91 7.39
N LYS A 144 -8.07 -25.79 7.40
CA LYS A 144 -7.28 -26.07 8.61
C LYS A 144 -6.42 -24.87 9.04
N VAL A 145 -5.68 -24.25 8.11
CA VAL A 145 -4.83 -23.07 8.39
C VAL A 145 -5.67 -21.90 8.92
N PHE A 146 -6.86 -21.66 8.36
CA PHE A 146 -7.79 -20.63 8.84
C PHE A 146 -8.20 -20.85 10.30
N LEU A 147 -8.57 -22.07 10.67
CA LEU A 147 -9.01 -22.41 12.03
C LEU A 147 -7.84 -22.39 13.04
N GLU A 148 -6.68 -22.92 12.66
CA GLU A 148 -5.51 -22.97 13.53
C GLU A 148 -4.88 -21.59 13.72
N SER A 149 -4.83 -20.74 12.68
CA SER A 149 -4.36 -19.35 12.82
C SER A 149 -5.30 -18.50 13.67
N LEU A 150 -6.62 -18.62 13.48
CA LEU A 150 -7.61 -17.99 14.36
C LEU A 150 -7.44 -18.44 15.82
N LYS A 151 -7.24 -19.74 16.05
CA LYS A 151 -6.94 -20.30 17.38
C LYS A 151 -5.65 -19.71 17.97
N LEU A 152 -4.56 -19.64 17.22
CA LEU A 152 -3.29 -19.06 17.67
C LEU A 152 -3.43 -17.57 18.02
N PHE A 153 -4.22 -16.78 17.28
CA PHE A 153 -4.56 -15.41 17.71
C PHE A 153 -5.30 -15.39 19.06
N PHE A 154 -6.35 -16.21 19.21
CA PHE A 154 -7.18 -16.27 20.42
C PHE A 154 -6.56 -17.08 21.59
N VAL A 155 -5.35 -17.62 21.45
CA VAL A 155 -4.58 -18.26 22.53
C VAL A 155 -3.32 -17.46 22.87
N ASN A 156 -2.54 -17.03 21.86
CA ASN A 156 -1.24 -16.42 22.07
C ASN A 156 -1.25 -14.88 22.00
N ARG A 157 -2.25 -14.25 21.37
CA ARG A 157 -2.32 -12.80 21.13
C ARG A 157 -3.59 -12.11 21.64
N VAL A 158 -4.25 -12.70 22.64
CA VAL A 158 -5.53 -12.22 23.22
C VAL A 158 -5.50 -10.73 23.63
N LYS A 159 -4.33 -10.21 24.03
CA LYS A 159 -4.14 -8.80 24.45
C LYS A 159 -4.19 -7.80 23.30
N ASP A 160 -3.92 -8.26 22.08
CA ASP A 160 -3.76 -7.43 20.88
C ASP A 160 -5.08 -7.37 20.07
N ILE A 161 -6.03 -8.28 20.36
CA ILE A 161 -7.34 -8.36 19.72
C ILE A 161 -8.19 -7.14 20.11
N GLY A 162 -8.40 -6.25 19.14
CA GLY A 162 -8.98 -4.92 19.33
C GLY A 162 -8.09 -3.79 18.79
N SER A 163 -6.83 -4.07 18.45
CA SER A 163 -5.88 -3.09 17.90
C SER A 163 -4.92 -3.65 16.84
N LEU A 164 -5.07 -4.91 16.40
CA LEU A 164 -4.26 -5.47 15.32
C LEU A 164 -4.65 -4.91 13.95
N SER A 165 -3.71 -4.25 13.28
CA SER A 165 -3.73 -4.05 11.83
C SER A 165 -2.97 -5.18 11.12
N PHE A 166 -3.24 -5.40 9.83
CA PHE A 166 -2.51 -6.39 9.05
C PHE A 166 -1.08 -5.91 8.76
N ASP A 167 -0.08 -6.70 9.14
CA ASP A 167 1.28 -6.57 8.63
C ASP A 167 1.61 -7.75 7.70
N LYS A 168 2.24 -7.44 6.57
CA LYS A 168 2.77 -8.42 5.62
C LYS A 168 3.93 -9.23 6.20
N ASP A 169 4.59 -8.75 7.26
CA ASP A 169 5.72 -9.41 7.90
C ASP A 169 5.34 -10.15 9.19
N ASP A 170 4.08 -10.05 9.63
CA ASP A 170 3.49 -10.99 10.58
C ASP A 170 3.04 -12.27 9.87
N GLN A 171 3.84 -13.33 10.03
CA GLN A 171 3.58 -14.66 9.46
C GLN A 171 2.16 -15.17 9.75
N LEU A 172 1.62 -14.94 10.95
CA LEU A 172 0.31 -15.48 11.35
C LEU A 172 -0.85 -14.73 10.66
N ALA A 173 -0.72 -13.40 10.50
CA ALA A 173 -1.70 -12.59 9.77
C ALA A 173 -1.72 -12.93 8.27
N VAL A 174 -0.54 -13.12 7.68
CA VAL A 174 -0.40 -13.51 6.26
C VAL A 174 -1.00 -14.89 5.99
N GLU A 175 -0.76 -15.86 6.87
CA GLU A 175 -1.36 -17.21 6.77
C GLU A 175 -2.90 -17.16 6.88
N PHE A 176 -3.43 -16.41 7.85
CA PHE A 176 -4.88 -16.21 8.01
C PHE A 176 -5.52 -15.57 6.76
N VAL A 177 -4.95 -14.46 6.27
CA VAL A 177 -5.45 -13.74 5.09
C VAL A 177 -5.37 -14.59 3.83
N THR A 178 -4.30 -15.35 3.65
CA THR A 178 -4.13 -16.30 2.53
C THR A 178 -5.21 -17.37 2.56
N ALA A 179 -5.38 -18.04 3.69
CA ALA A 179 -6.37 -19.09 3.85
C ALA A 179 -7.80 -18.57 3.59
N ALA A 180 -8.16 -17.44 4.20
CA ALA A 180 -9.46 -16.81 4.00
C ALA A 180 -9.70 -16.37 2.54
N ALA A 181 -8.68 -15.84 1.87
CA ALA A 181 -8.75 -15.47 0.46
C ALA A 181 -8.92 -16.68 -0.45
N ASN A 182 -8.21 -17.79 -0.21
CA ASN A 182 -8.30 -19.03 -0.98
C ASN A 182 -9.63 -19.77 -0.77
N ILE A 183 -10.19 -19.81 0.45
CA ILE A 183 -11.53 -20.38 0.71
C ILE A 183 -12.58 -19.56 -0.04
N ARG A 184 -12.47 -18.22 -0.01
CA ARG A 184 -13.36 -17.34 -0.79
C ARG A 184 -13.16 -17.49 -2.30
N ALA A 185 -11.93 -17.63 -2.78
CA ALA A 185 -11.62 -17.85 -4.19
C ALA A 185 -12.33 -19.11 -4.73
N GLU A 186 -12.24 -20.21 -3.99
CA GLU A 186 -12.95 -21.47 -4.28
C GLU A 186 -14.47 -21.26 -4.29
N SER A 187 -15.03 -20.51 -3.32
CA SER A 187 -16.47 -20.15 -3.33
C SER A 187 -16.91 -19.42 -4.60
N PHE A 188 -16.04 -18.68 -5.28
CA PHE A 188 -16.34 -17.96 -6.53
C PHE A 188 -15.83 -18.67 -7.81
N GLY A 189 -15.16 -19.82 -7.69
CA GLY A 189 -14.52 -20.51 -8.83
C GLY A 189 -13.31 -19.77 -9.40
N ILE A 190 -12.59 -19.03 -8.55
CA ILE A 190 -11.34 -18.33 -8.87
C ILE A 190 -10.17 -19.26 -8.50
N ALA A 191 -9.08 -19.21 -9.28
CA ALA A 191 -7.86 -19.94 -8.93
C ALA A 191 -7.32 -19.51 -7.55
N GLN A 192 -6.91 -20.51 -6.77
CA GLN A 192 -6.20 -20.33 -5.50
C GLN A 192 -4.72 -20.04 -5.76
N HIS A 193 -4.06 -19.34 -4.85
CA HIS A 193 -2.65 -18.99 -4.92
C HIS A 193 -1.89 -19.48 -3.69
N SER A 194 -0.57 -19.57 -3.82
CA SER A 194 0.35 -19.94 -2.73
C SER A 194 0.45 -18.82 -1.67
N LEU A 195 0.95 -19.18 -0.48
CA LEU A 195 1.23 -18.23 0.61
C LEU A 195 2.22 -17.13 0.18
N PHE A 196 3.19 -17.48 -0.67
CA PHE A 196 4.16 -16.55 -1.22
C PHE A 196 3.52 -15.49 -2.13
N GLU A 197 2.69 -15.91 -3.09
CA GLU A 197 1.96 -15.00 -3.99
C GLU A 197 0.94 -14.15 -3.23
N ALA A 198 0.20 -14.76 -2.30
CA ALA A 198 -0.77 -14.07 -1.46
C ALA A 198 -0.13 -13.00 -0.57
N LYS A 199 1.06 -13.27 0.02
CA LYS A 199 1.88 -12.25 0.72
C LYS A 199 2.26 -11.11 -0.23
N GLY A 200 2.69 -11.43 -1.45
CA GLY A 200 3.03 -10.44 -2.47
C GLY A 200 1.88 -9.49 -2.80
N ILE A 201 0.68 -10.04 -3.02
CA ILE A 201 -0.54 -9.28 -3.33
C ILE A 201 -1.03 -8.50 -2.10
N ALA A 202 -1.07 -9.11 -0.91
CA ALA A 202 -1.60 -8.47 0.31
C ALA A 202 -0.71 -7.31 0.80
N GLY A 203 0.61 -7.44 0.65
CA GLY A 203 1.60 -6.44 1.03
C GLY A 203 1.96 -5.43 -0.07
N ASN A 204 1.32 -5.46 -1.25
CA ASN A 204 1.68 -4.67 -2.44
C ASN A 204 3.19 -4.74 -2.77
N ILE A 205 3.78 -5.94 -2.67
CA ILE A 205 5.24 -6.11 -2.67
C ILE A 205 5.81 -5.94 -4.08
N VAL A 206 6.49 -4.83 -4.32
CA VAL A 206 7.38 -4.66 -5.47
C VAL A 206 8.69 -5.40 -5.20
N HIS A 207 9.04 -6.35 -6.06
CA HIS A 207 10.29 -7.11 -5.95
C HIS A 207 11.51 -6.22 -6.17
N ALA A 208 12.25 -5.91 -5.09
CA ALA A 208 13.48 -5.14 -5.16
C ALA A 208 14.67 -6.01 -5.59
N VAL A 209 15.43 -5.55 -6.59
CA VAL A 209 16.66 -6.21 -7.06
C VAL A 209 17.84 -5.27 -6.85
N ALA A 210 18.89 -5.73 -6.18
CA ALA A 210 20.03 -4.90 -5.79
C ALA A 210 20.75 -4.23 -6.98
N THR A 211 20.78 -4.89 -8.15
CA THR A 211 21.33 -4.31 -9.39
C THR A 211 20.53 -3.12 -9.89
N THR A 212 19.19 -3.16 -9.80
CA THR A 212 18.33 -2.03 -10.17
C THR A 212 18.61 -0.83 -9.27
N ASN A 213 18.72 -1.05 -7.96
CA ASN A 213 19.06 0.01 -7.00
C ASN A 213 20.44 0.63 -7.29
N ALA A 214 21.44 -0.19 -7.63
CA ALA A 214 22.77 0.28 -7.99
C ALA A 214 22.78 1.11 -9.30
N VAL A 215 22.02 0.70 -10.31
CA VAL A 215 21.87 1.45 -11.57
C VAL A 215 21.17 2.79 -11.35
N ILE A 216 20.07 2.81 -10.58
CA ILE A 216 19.34 4.04 -10.26
C ILE A 216 20.20 4.99 -9.40
N ALA A 217 20.94 4.48 -8.41
CA ALA A 217 21.88 5.29 -7.62
C ALA A 217 22.98 5.94 -8.49
N GLY A 218 23.54 5.20 -9.46
CA GLY A 218 24.48 5.74 -10.42
C GLY A 218 23.89 6.88 -11.27
N LEU A 219 22.65 6.72 -11.74
CA LEU A 219 21.92 7.75 -12.49
C LEU A 219 21.64 9.00 -11.64
N ILE A 220 21.26 8.84 -10.36
CA ILE A 220 21.05 9.97 -9.43
C ILE A 220 22.33 10.79 -9.28
N VAL A 221 23.50 10.14 -9.12
CA VAL A 221 24.79 10.86 -9.02
C VAL A 221 25.14 11.57 -10.33
N ILE A 222 24.84 10.96 -11.50
CA ILE A 222 25.06 11.59 -12.81
C ILE A 222 24.22 12.86 -12.99
N GLU A 223 22.92 12.84 -12.66
CA GLU A 223 22.11 14.06 -12.72
C GLU A 223 22.52 15.09 -11.65
N ALA A 224 22.92 14.65 -10.44
CA ALA A 224 23.40 15.54 -9.39
C ALA A 224 24.67 16.31 -9.79
N ILE A 225 25.61 15.68 -10.51
CA ILE A 225 26.79 16.36 -11.07
C ILE A 225 26.36 17.48 -12.02
N LYS A 226 25.41 17.22 -12.93
CA LYS A 226 24.88 18.25 -13.85
C LYS A 226 24.23 19.42 -13.09
N VAL A 227 23.55 19.14 -11.98
CA VAL A 227 22.93 20.18 -11.13
C VAL A 227 24.00 21.07 -10.48
N LEU A 228 25.09 20.49 -9.98
CA LEU A 228 26.22 21.23 -9.43
C LEU A 228 26.96 22.06 -10.50
N GLU A 229 27.10 21.53 -11.71
CA GLU A 229 27.61 22.24 -12.90
C GLU A 229 26.63 23.29 -13.45
N LYS A 230 25.38 23.33 -12.97
CA LYS A 230 24.26 24.16 -13.48
C LYS A 230 23.91 23.89 -14.95
N ASN A 231 24.17 22.65 -15.41
CA ASN A 231 24.01 22.20 -16.78
C ASN A 231 22.55 21.78 -17.08
N THR A 232 21.62 22.73 -16.93
CA THR A 232 20.16 22.51 -16.96
C THR A 232 19.65 21.92 -18.27
N GLU A 233 20.22 22.30 -19.41
CA GLU A 233 19.82 21.80 -20.74
C GLU A 233 20.08 20.30 -20.92
N ASN A 234 20.96 19.71 -20.11
CA ASN A 234 21.34 18.29 -20.17
C ASN A 234 20.71 17.42 -19.08
N TYR A 235 19.83 17.96 -18.22
CA TYR A 235 19.03 17.15 -17.27
C TYR A 235 18.15 16.15 -18.03
N ARG A 236 18.05 14.89 -17.60
CA ARG A 236 17.19 13.88 -18.26
C ARG A 236 16.50 12.96 -17.26
N MET A 237 15.17 12.81 -17.41
CA MET A 237 14.39 11.79 -16.70
C MET A 237 14.68 10.42 -17.36
N THR A 238 15.46 9.57 -16.69
CA THR A 238 15.93 8.31 -17.28
C THR A 238 15.17 7.10 -16.72
N TYR A 239 14.36 6.48 -17.56
CA TYR A 239 13.65 5.24 -17.22
C TYR A 239 14.56 4.03 -17.43
N CYS A 240 14.66 3.17 -16.41
CA CYS A 240 15.23 1.84 -16.55
C CYS A 240 14.09 0.86 -16.92
N VAL A 241 14.16 0.24 -18.10
CA VAL A 241 13.13 -0.67 -18.62
C VAL A 241 13.65 -2.10 -18.69
N GLU A 242 12.78 -3.07 -18.37
CA GLU A 242 13.12 -4.49 -18.34
C GLU A 242 13.40 -5.08 -19.73
N HIS A 243 12.79 -4.53 -20.77
CA HIS A 243 12.92 -4.99 -22.16
C HIS A 243 13.35 -3.83 -23.07
N GLU A 244 14.17 -4.13 -24.08
CA GLU A 244 14.79 -3.10 -24.92
C GLU A 244 13.77 -2.26 -25.70
N THR A 245 13.59 -1.01 -25.27
CA THR A 245 12.77 -0.03 -25.98
C THR A 245 13.66 0.71 -26.95
N GLN A 246 13.44 0.53 -28.26
CA GLN A 246 14.26 1.14 -29.32
C GLN A 246 15.77 0.85 -29.17
N LYS A 247 16.14 -0.39 -28.77
CA LYS A 247 17.52 -0.82 -28.46
C LYS A 247 18.15 -0.11 -27.25
N LYS A 248 17.34 0.42 -26.33
CA LYS A 248 17.78 1.02 -25.06
C LYS A 248 17.11 0.31 -23.88
N LEU A 249 17.89 0.05 -22.83
CA LEU A 249 17.39 -0.34 -21.50
C LEU A 249 17.36 0.87 -20.53
N LEU A 250 18.16 1.89 -20.81
CA LEU A 250 18.09 3.20 -20.17
C LEU A 250 17.54 4.21 -21.19
N VAL A 251 16.33 4.70 -20.95
CA VAL A 251 15.60 5.60 -21.85
C VAL A 251 15.58 7.00 -21.23
N PRO A 252 16.51 7.90 -21.60
CA PRO A 252 16.46 9.29 -21.18
C PRO A 252 15.39 10.06 -21.97
N LEU A 253 14.49 10.74 -21.25
CA LEU A 253 13.57 11.74 -21.76
C LEU A 253 13.93 13.11 -21.21
N GLU A 254 13.50 14.16 -21.91
CA GLU A 254 13.58 15.54 -21.40
C GLU A 254 12.58 15.73 -20.24
N PRO A 255 12.94 16.49 -19.19
CA PRO A 255 12.03 16.77 -18.09
C PRO A 255 10.75 17.46 -18.58
N CYS A 256 9.60 17.06 -18.04
CA CYS A 256 8.33 17.72 -18.35
C CYS A 256 8.31 19.15 -17.80
N GLU A 257 7.82 20.10 -18.61
CA GLU A 257 7.50 21.45 -18.16
C GLU A 257 6.50 21.44 -16.98
N PRO A 258 6.57 22.40 -16.03
CA PRO A 258 5.65 22.48 -14.90
C PRO A 258 4.17 22.49 -15.33
N ASN A 259 3.39 21.54 -14.81
CA ASN A 259 1.98 21.45 -15.16
C ASN A 259 1.21 22.66 -14.58
N LYS A 260 0.63 23.46 -15.48
CA LYS A 260 -0.14 24.67 -15.18
C LYS A 260 -1.45 24.39 -14.41
N SER A 261 -1.88 23.14 -14.29
CA SER A 261 -2.99 22.73 -13.43
C SER A 261 -2.56 22.11 -12.10
N CYS A 262 -1.27 22.03 -11.80
CA CYS A 262 -0.79 21.43 -10.56
C CYS A 262 -1.08 22.34 -9.36
N CYS A 263 -1.86 21.85 -8.40
CA CYS A 263 -2.21 22.61 -7.19
C CYS A 263 -1.06 22.85 -6.20
N VAL A 264 0.13 22.28 -6.45
CA VAL A 264 1.34 22.45 -5.61
C VAL A 264 2.31 23.47 -6.22
N CYS A 265 2.56 23.42 -7.53
CA CYS A 265 3.53 24.29 -8.21
C CYS A 265 2.90 25.33 -9.15
N SER A 266 1.59 25.57 -9.08
CA SER A 266 0.91 26.65 -9.79
C SER A 266 -0.18 27.32 -8.94
N ASP A 267 -0.46 28.60 -9.20
CA ASP A 267 -1.52 29.35 -8.53
C ASP A 267 -2.96 28.88 -8.87
N THR A 268 -3.11 27.88 -9.76
CA THR A 268 -4.42 27.44 -10.27
C THR A 268 -5.29 26.89 -9.13
N PRO A 269 -6.47 27.47 -8.88
CA PRO A 269 -7.34 27.00 -7.81
C PRO A 269 -7.95 25.63 -8.14
N LEU A 270 -7.97 24.75 -7.14
CA LEU A 270 -8.73 23.52 -7.13
C LEU A 270 -10.24 23.81 -7.19
N SER A 271 -11.01 22.84 -7.67
CA SER A 271 -12.48 22.90 -7.70
C SER A 271 -13.04 21.71 -6.91
N LEU A 272 -13.79 21.97 -5.85
CA LEU A 272 -14.46 20.95 -5.04
C LEU A 272 -15.98 21.04 -5.22
N GLU A 273 -16.60 19.95 -5.68
CA GLU A 273 -18.06 19.77 -5.64
C GLU A 273 -18.45 19.12 -4.31
N ILE A 274 -19.38 19.75 -3.58
CA ILE A 274 -19.79 19.36 -2.23
C ILE A 274 -21.20 19.89 -1.90
N ASN A 275 -21.98 19.17 -1.09
CA ASN A 275 -23.25 19.69 -0.60
C ASN A 275 -23.01 20.54 0.66
N THR A 276 -22.93 21.86 0.47
CA THR A 276 -22.64 22.81 1.58
C THR A 276 -23.72 22.88 2.67
N HIS A 277 -24.87 22.23 2.49
CA HIS A 277 -25.97 22.22 3.46
C HIS A 277 -26.05 20.94 4.30
N SER A 278 -25.35 19.87 3.91
CA SER A 278 -25.29 18.60 4.66
C SER A 278 -23.87 18.21 5.10
N SER A 279 -22.85 18.51 4.30
CA SER A 279 -21.44 18.20 4.65
C SER A 279 -20.93 19.08 5.79
N LYS A 280 -20.28 18.47 6.79
CA LYS A 280 -19.65 19.19 7.90
C LYS A 280 -18.25 19.67 7.57
N LEU A 281 -17.76 20.64 8.36
CA LEU A 281 -16.37 21.10 8.24
C LEU A 281 -15.37 19.98 8.58
N ARG A 282 -15.67 19.09 9.54
CA ARG A 282 -14.85 17.88 9.79
C ARG A 282 -14.64 17.08 8.52
N ASP A 283 -15.71 16.73 7.83
CA ASP A 283 -15.67 15.82 6.70
C ASP A 283 -14.79 16.40 5.57
N PHE A 284 -14.82 17.73 5.38
CA PHE A 284 -13.91 18.44 4.48
C PHE A 284 -12.45 18.42 4.96
N VAL A 285 -12.19 18.67 6.26
CA VAL A 285 -10.83 18.59 6.84
C VAL A 285 -10.24 17.20 6.65
N GLU A 286 -10.98 16.15 7.02
CA GLU A 286 -10.49 14.77 7.01
C GLU A 286 -10.39 14.21 5.59
N LYS A 287 -11.48 14.26 4.80
CA LYS A 287 -11.58 13.57 3.50
C LYS A 287 -10.91 14.32 2.34
N ILE A 288 -10.79 15.65 2.42
CA ILE A 288 -10.16 16.46 1.37
C ILE A 288 -8.80 16.97 1.82
N VAL A 289 -8.74 17.72 2.92
CA VAL A 289 -7.52 18.45 3.30
C VAL A 289 -6.43 17.53 3.81
N LYS A 290 -6.75 16.56 4.68
CA LYS A 290 -5.78 15.57 5.16
C LYS A 290 -5.63 14.41 4.17
N ALA A 291 -6.72 13.71 3.81
CA ALA A 291 -6.64 12.47 3.03
C ALA A 291 -6.25 12.64 1.55
N LYS A 292 -6.67 13.72 0.87
CA LYS A 292 -6.35 13.95 -0.56
C LYS A 292 -5.24 14.98 -0.77
N LEU A 293 -5.20 16.05 0.03
CA LEU A 293 -4.16 17.07 -0.08
C LEU A 293 -2.93 16.83 0.81
N GLY A 294 -2.95 15.83 1.69
CA GLY A 294 -1.77 15.40 2.46
C GLY A 294 -1.33 16.36 3.57
N MET A 295 -2.16 17.34 3.95
CA MET A 295 -1.79 18.35 4.95
C MET A 295 -1.84 17.79 6.38
N ASN A 296 -0.80 18.07 7.17
CA ASN A 296 -0.66 17.62 8.55
C ASN A 296 -1.39 18.57 9.52
N PHE A 297 -1.06 19.87 9.42
CA PHE A 297 -1.50 20.96 10.28
C PHE A 297 -2.23 22.05 9.47
N PRO A 298 -3.42 21.76 8.91
CA PRO A 298 -4.09 22.66 8.00
C PRO A 298 -4.77 23.84 8.70
N MET A 299 -4.44 25.04 8.24
CA MET A 299 -5.15 26.29 8.46
C MET A 299 -6.12 26.55 7.31
N ILE A 300 -7.41 26.79 7.60
CA ILE A 300 -8.47 27.03 6.60
C ILE A 300 -9.02 28.44 6.74
N LEU A 301 -8.90 29.25 5.69
CA LEU A 301 -9.34 30.65 5.66
C LEU A 301 -10.37 30.91 4.55
N ARG A 302 -11.34 31.79 4.84
CA ARG A 302 -12.25 32.39 3.87
C ARG A 302 -11.97 33.89 3.78
N GLY A 303 -11.11 34.28 2.83
CA GLY A 303 -10.55 35.63 2.79
C GLY A 303 -9.63 35.85 4.01
N SER A 304 -9.97 36.81 4.86
CA SER A 304 -9.28 37.06 6.14
C SER A 304 -9.95 36.39 7.35
N ALA A 305 -11.04 35.63 7.16
CA ALA A 305 -11.72 34.93 8.24
C ALA A 305 -11.15 33.52 8.39
N LEU A 306 -10.48 33.27 9.52
CA LEU A 306 -9.98 31.95 9.90
C LEU A 306 -11.15 31.08 10.39
N LEU A 307 -11.30 29.88 9.82
CA LEU A 307 -12.39 28.95 10.10
C LEU A 307 -11.96 27.78 11.00
N TYR A 308 -10.73 27.31 10.80
CA TYR A 308 -10.13 26.15 11.46
C TYR A 308 -8.60 26.22 11.36
N GLU A 309 -7.92 25.68 12.36
CA GLU A 309 -6.47 25.67 12.52
C GLU A 309 -6.07 24.53 13.47
N VAL A 310 -4.83 24.06 13.38
CA VAL A 310 -4.27 23.02 14.27
C VAL A 310 -2.87 23.44 14.69
N GLY A 311 -2.66 23.65 16.00
CA GLY A 311 -1.37 24.00 16.59
C GLY A 311 -1.37 23.78 18.10
N ASP A 312 -0.21 23.45 18.67
CA ASP A 312 -0.03 23.20 20.11
C ASP A 312 0.00 24.51 20.94
N ASP A 313 0.10 25.66 20.27
CA ASP A 313 0.11 27.01 20.84
C ASP A 313 -1.28 27.68 20.90
N LEU A 314 -2.32 27.02 20.39
CA LEU A 314 -3.69 27.50 20.41
C LEU A 314 -4.26 27.58 21.84
N ASP A 315 -4.91 28.70 22.17
CA ASP A 315 -5.59 28.83 23.46
C ASP A 315 -6.86 27.96 23.55
N GLY A 316 -7.23 27.56 24.76
CA GLY A 316 -8.36 26.64 25.01
C GLY A 316 -9.72 27.14 24.53
N ASN A 317 -9.92 28.46 24.34
CA ASN A 317 -11.12 29.01 23.74
C ASN A 317 -11.10 28.84 22.22
N MET A 318 -9.96 29.08 21.57
CA MET A 318 -9.79 28.84 20.12
C MET A 318 -10.00 27.36 19.79
N ILE A 319 -9.40 26.45 20.56
CA ILE A 319 -9.62 25.00 20.44
C ILE A 319 -11.11 24.66 20.56
N ALA A 320 -11.82 25.23 21.54
CA ALA A 320 -13.26 25.00 21.70
C ALA A 320 -14.10 25.59 20.54
N ILE A 321 -13.72 26.74 19.99
CA ILE A 321 -14.37 27.37 18.82
C ILE A 321 -14.17 26.52 17.57
N TYR A 322 -12.95 26.04 17.31
CA TYR A 322 -12.65 25.19 16.16
C TYR A 322 -13.33 23.82 16.27
N ALA A 323 -13.33 23.20 17.46
CA ALA A 323 -14.10 21.98 17.72
C ALA A 323 -15.61 22.19 17.48
N ALA A 324 -16.17 23.32 17.93
CA ALA A 324 -17.57 23.68 17.66
C ALA A 324 -17.83 24.05 16.19
N ASN A 325 -16.82 24.42 15.40
CA ASN A 325 -16.94 24.65 13.96
C ASN A 325 -16.88 23.34 13.16
N LEU A 326 -16.06 22.36 13.56
CA LEU A 326 -15.95 21.06 12.91
C LEU A 326 -17.30 20.33 12.77
N GLU A 327 -18.18 20.47 13.75
CA GLU A 327 -19.51 19.82 13.77
C GLU A 327 -20.59 20.55 12.96
N LYS A 328 -20.37 21.80 12.53
CA LYS A 328 -21.33 22.57 11.74
C LYS A 328 -21.27 22.17 10.27
N VAL A 329 -22.42 22.25 9.59
CA VAL A 329 -22.45 22.20 8.12
C VAL A 329 -21.81 23.45 7.54
N LEU A 330 -21.23 23.35 6.35
CA LEU A 330 -20.43 24.41 5.74
C LEU A 330 -21.17 25.76 5.62
N SER A 331 -22.47 25.75 5.34
CA SER A 331 -23.30 26.97 5.29
C SER A 331 -23.64 27.60 6.64
N GLU A 332 -23.36 26.94 7.77
CA GLU A 332 -23.63 27.43 9.14
C GLU A 332 -22.37 27.91 9.88
N LEU A 333 -21.22 27.87 9.21
CA LEU A 333 -19.96 28.39 9.77
C LEU A 333 -20.03 29.91 10.03
N PRO A 334 -19.26 30.46 10.99
CA PRO A 334 -19.26 31.89 11.31
C PRO A 334 -18.96 32.83 10.13
N SER A 335 -18.27 32.32 9.11
CA SER A 335 -18.21 32.91 7.77
C SER A 335 -18.73 31.87 6.76
N PRO A 336 -20.04 31.87 6.42
CA PRO A 336 -20.71 30.77 5.73
C PRO A 336 -20.06 30.34 4.41
N VAL A 337 -19.74 29.05 4.28
CA VAL A 337 -19.15 28.47 3.08
C VAL A 337 -20.26 27.94 2.18
N THR A 338 -20.53 28.65 1.09
CA THR A 338 -21.57 28.34 0.09
C THR A 338 -20.98 28.18 -1.31
N GLY A 339 -21.74 27.66 -2.27
CA GLY A 339 -21.34 27.63 -3.68
C GLY A 339 -20.90 29.01 -4.19
N GLY A 340 -19.75 29.05 -4.87
CA GLY A 340 -19.07 30.27 -5.28
C GLY A 340 -18.03 30.80 -4.27
N THR A 341 -17.95 30.23 -3.06
CA THR A 341 -16.91 30.57 -2.08
C THR A 341 -15.55 30.04 -2.53
N THR A 342 -14.50 30.83 -2.38
CA THR A 342 -13.11 30.34 -2.42
C THR A 342 -12.57 30.24 -1.00
N LEU A 343 -12.00 29.09 -0.66
CA LEU A 343 -11.20 28.87 0.55
C LEU A 343 -9.71 28.93 0.19
N THR A 344 -8.90 29.43 1.11
CA THR A 344 -7.45 29.20 1.14
C THR A 344 -7.19 28.11 2.17
N VAL A 345 -6.38 27.12 1.83
CA VAL A 345 -5.94 26.09 2.77
C VAL A 345 -4.42 26.04 2.75
N GLU A 346 -3.81 25.99 3.93
CA GLU A 346 -2.38 26.22 4.11
C GLU A 346 -1.82 25.36 5.25
N ASP A 347 -0.72 24.67 5.00
CA ASP A 347 0.08 23.98 6.02
C ASP A 347 1.45 24.67 6.07
N LEU A 348 1.68 25.41 7.16
CA LEU A 348 2.90 26.20 7.35
C LEU A 348 4.14 25.33 7.65
N GLN A 349 3.97 24.08 8.08
CA GLN A 349 5.07 23.14 8.32
C GLN A 349 5.53 22.49 7.01
N GLN A 350 4.61 22.28 6.07
CA GLN A 350 4.89 21.76 4.73
C GLN A 350 5.25 22.85 3.71
N GLU A 351 5.23 24.13 4.10
CA GLU A 351 5.28 25.31 3.20
C GLU A 351 4.24 25.26 2.05
N PHE A 352 3.13 24.52 2.24
CA PHE A 352 2.17 24.22 1.19
C PHE A 352 0.88 25.04 1.34
N LYS A 353 0.52 25.78 0.28
CA LYS A 353 -0.65 26.66 0.24
C LYS A 353 -1.42 26.43 -1.06
N CYS A 354 -2.73 26.19 -0.97
CA CYS A 354 -3.60 26.07 -2.14
C CYS A 354 -4.91 26.87 -1.98
N ARG A 355 -5.64 27.02 -3.08
CA ARG A 355 -6.97 27.65 -3.10
C ARG A 355 -7.99 26.65 -3.62
N ILE A 356 -9.15 26.56 -2.97
CA ILE A 356 -10.22 25.62 -3.31
C ILE A 356 -11.50 26.42 -3.57
N TYR A 357 -11.98 26.37 -4.81
CA TYR A 357 -13.26 26.93 -5.22
C TYR A 357 -14.39 25.93 -4.95
N ILE A 358 -15.37 26.34 -4.15
CA ILE A 358 -16.49 25.51 -3.71
C ILE A 358 -17.63 25.62 -4.72
N LYS A 359 -17.98 24.50 -5.35
CA LYS A 359 -19.21 24.32 -6.13
C LYS A 359 -20.23 23.62 -5.25
N HIS A 360 -21.38 24.24 -5.04
CA HIS A 360 -22.50 23.56 -4.40
C HIS A 360 -23.11 22.55 -5.37
N ARG A 361 -23.35 21.33 -4.90
CA ARG A 361 -24.06 20.26 -5.61
C ARG A 361 -24.96 19.52 -4.63
N GLU A 362 -26.24 19.39 -4.95
CA GLU A 362 -27.24 18.83 -4.01
C GLU A 362 -27.10 17.31 -3.84
N ALA A 363 -26.91 16.58 -4.95
CA ALA A 363 -26.93 15.11 -4.97
C ALA A 363 -25.68 14.51 -5.61
N PHE A 364 -25.24 13.38 -5.04
CA PHE A 364 -24.09 12.58 -5.46
C PHE A 364 -24.55 11.15 -5.79
N ASP A 365 -23.71 10.42 -6.51
CA ASP A 365 -23.93 9.02 -6.89
C ASP A 365 -23.36 8.11 -5.80
N ASP A 366 -24.20 7.55 -4.93
CA ASP A 366 -23.75 6.80 -3.74
C ASP A 366 -22.81 5.61 -4.05
N GLU A 367 -22.81 5.09 -5.29
CA GLU A 367 -21.89 4.01 -5.71
C GLU A 367 -20.53 4.53 -6.22
N LYS A 368 -20.46 5.75 -6.77
CA LYS A 368 -19.25 6.34 -7.40
C LYS A 368 -18.59 7.43 -6.56
N GLU A 369 -19.38 8.14 -5.77
CA GLU A 369 -19.02 9.34 -5.03
C GLU A 369 -19.41 9.22 -3.54
N PRO A 370 -19.11 8.09 -2.84
CA PRO A 370 -19.67 7.78 -1.52
C PRO A 370 -19.28 8.78 -0.41
N ASP A 371 -18.27 9.62 -0.64
CA ASP A 371 -17.90 10.71 0.26
C ASP A 371 -18.80 11.95 0.16
N GLY A 372 -19.61 12.08 -0.90
CA GLY A 372 -20.34 13.31 -1.24
C GLY A 372 -19.43 14.49 -1.63
N MET A 373 -18.20 14.20 -2.07
CA MET A 373 -17.15 15.21 -2.31
C MET A 373 -16.24 14.85 -3.49
N VAL A 374 -16.24 15.69 -4.53
CA VAL A 374 -15.41 15.48 -5.75
C VAL A 374 -14.41 16.62 -5.92
N LEU A 375 -13.13 16.34 -5.70
CA LEU A 375 -12.03 17.27 -5.92
C LEU A 375 -11.52 17.18 -7.37
N SER A 376 -11.27 18.32 -8.00
CA SER A 376 -10.85 18.42 -9.40
C SER A 376 -9.79 19.52 -9.57
N GLY A 377 -8.89 19.32 -10.54
CA GLY A 377 -7.63 20.09 -10.65
C GLY A 377 -6.50 19.55 -9.77
N TRP A 378 -6.80 18.59 -8.88
CA TRP A 378 -5.80 17.78 -8.19
C TRP A 378 -5.38 16.63 -9.10
N ALA A 379 -4.12 16.19 -8.98
CA ALA A 379 -3.60 15.01 -9.67
C ALA A 379 -3.34 13.92 -8.62
N GLU A 380 -3.99 12.77 -8.77
CA GLU A 380 -3.71 11.60 -7.93
C GLU A 380 -2.25 11.15 -8.11
N THR A 381 -1.60 10.79 -7.01
CA THR A 381 -0.41 9.92 -7.08
C THR A 381 -0.85 8.59 -7.70
N PRO A 382 -0.26 8.17 -8.83
CA PRO A 382 -0.76 7.00 -9.55
C PRO A 382 -0.60 5.73 -8.71
N HIS A 383 -1.72 5.12 -8.34
CA HIS A 383 -1.73 3.71 -8.01
C HIS A 383 -1.24 2.91 -9.25
N PRO A 384 -0.53 1.79 -9.06
CA PRO A 384 -0.01 1.01 -10.18
C PRO A 384 -1.15 0.34 -10.95
N GLU A 385 -1.61 0.99 -12.03
CA GLU A 385 -2.52 0.38 -12.98
C GLU A 385 -1.87 -0.85 -13.61
N LYS A 386 -2.64 -1.94 -13.69
CA LYS A 386 -2.17 -3.21 -14.23
C LYS A 386 -1.93 -3.09 -15.73
N VAL A 387 -0.66 -3.17 -16.14
CA VAL A 387 -0.30 -3.45 -17.54
C VAL A 387 -0.97 -4.75 -17.94
N GLY A 388 -1.94 -4.68 -18.87
CA GLY A 388 -2.76 -5.82 -19.24
C GLY A 388 -1.97 -6.86 -20.04
N GLU A 389 -1.57 -7.94 -19.39
CA GLU A 389 -1.01 -9.12 -20.07
C GLU A 389 -1.99 -9.67 -21.11
N LYS A 390 -1.68 -9.48 -22.39
CA LYS A 390 -2.36 -10.17 -23.48
C LYS A 390 -1.76 -11.55 -23.66
N SER A 391 -2.57 -12.58 -23.41
CA SER A 391 -2.18 -13.97 -23.57
C SER A 391 -1.73 -14.29 -24.99
N VAL A 392 -0.64 -15.08 -25.10
CA VAL A 392 -0.07 -15.49 -26.38
C VAL A 392 -0.92 -16.62 -26.99
N GLY A 393 -1.78 -16.28 -27.94
CA GLY A 393 -2.49 -17.22 -28.82
C GLY A 393 -1.86 -17.25 -30.22
N ASN A 394 -1.52 -18.42 -30.73
CA ASN A 394 -0.69 -18.56 -31.93
C ASN A 394 -1.47 -18.97 -33.20
N GLY A 395 -1.29 -18.22 -34.29
CA GLY A 395 -1.63 -18.60 -35.67
C GLY A 395 -2.98 -18.08 -36.21
N GLY A 396 -2.99 -17.54 -37.46
CA GLY A 396 -4.24 -17.30 -38.20
C GLY A 396 -4.35 -16.07 -39.11
N SER A 397 -3.44 -15.88 -40.06
CA SER A 397 -3.63 -15.18 -41.36
C SER A 397 -4.48 -13.89 -41.51
N ALA A 398 -3.78 -12.86 -42.04
CA ALA A 398 -4.16 -12.02 -43.21
C ALA A 398 -4.82 -10.62 -43.05
N SER A 399 -4.31 -9.74 -43.93
CA SER A 399 -4.87 -8.48 -44.48
C SER A 399 -4.72 -7.15 -43.71
N SER A 400 -4.10 -6.20 -44.42
CA SER A 400 -4.38 -4.75 -44.54
C SER A 400 -5.34 -4.07 -43.54
N SER A 401 -5.09 -2.84 -43.08
CA SER A 401 -4.51 -1.70 -43.84
C SER A 401 -3.80 -0.67 -42.96
N LEU A 402 -2.78 0.01 -43.50
CA LEU A 402 -2.28 1.28 -42.97
C LEU A 402 -2.94 2.45 -43.72
N SER A 403 -3.66 3.31 -43.00
CA SER A 403 -4.17 4.57 -43.55
C SER A 403 -3.04 5.61 -43.59
N GLN A 404 -2.67 6.05 -44.79
CA GLN A 404 -1.67 7.09 -44.98
C GLN A 404 -2.22 8.46 -44.54
N VAL A 405 -1.35 9.29 -43.97
CA VAL A 405 -1.43 10.75 -44.13
C VAL A 405 -0.09 11.18 -44.71
N GLN A 406 -0.09 11.59 -45.99
CA GLN A 406 1.08 12.18 -46.63
C GLN A 406 1.28 13.61 -46.11
N LYS A 407 2.55 14.01 -46.06
CA LYS A 407 2.91 15.37 -46.46
C LYS A 407 4.25 15.31 -47.18
N ASP A 408 4.26 15.78 -48.41
CA ASP A 408 5.43 15.77 -49.27
C ASP A 408 6.31 16.99 -48.97
N ASP A 409 7.62 16.85 -49.18
CA ASP A 409 8.49 17.94 -49.64
C ASP A 409 9.68 17.31 -50.41
N GLU A 410 9.84 17.74 -51.67
CA GLU A 410 11.03 17.51 -52.49
C GLU A 410 12.15 18.49 -52.05
N VAL A 411 13.46 18.39 -52.34
CA VAL A 411 14.30 17.45 -53.10
C VAL A 411 15.73 17.59 -52.47
N GLN A 412 16.67 16.63 -52.54
CA GLN A 412 17.59 16.48 -53.68
C GLN A 412 18.58 15.31 -53.43
N GLU A 413 18.90 14.54 -54.47
CA GLU A 413 19.97 13.52 -54.43
C GLU A 413 21.36 14.14 -54.71
N ILE A 414 22.39 13.61 -54.05
CA ILE A 414 23.73 13.44 -54.65
C ILE A 414 24.18 12.00 -54.34
N SER A 415 24.80 11.35 -55.33
CA SER A 415 25.11 9.93 -55.38
C SER A 415 26.56 9.59 -54.97
N GLU A 416 26.96 8.32 -55.18
CA GLU A 416 28.26 7.68 -54.89
C GLU A 416 28.44 7.19 -53.43
N GLY A 417 28.64 5.89 -53.13
CA GLY A 417 28.56 4.69 -53.96
C GLY A 417 29.88 3.92 -54.11
N THR A 418 30.12 2.93 -53.25
CA THR A 418 30.99 1.75 -53.54
C THR A 418 30.52 0.56 -52.70
N ASP A 419 30.62 -0.62 -53.30
CA ASP A 419 29.96 -1.89 -52.98
C ASP A 419 30.85 -2.86 -52.16
N ILE A 420 30.38 -4.11 -51.94
CA ILE A 420 31.12 -5.35 -51.62
C ILE A 420 31.21 -5.80 -50.14
N SER A 421 30.15 -6.52 -49.72
CA SER A 421 30.17 -7.89 -49.16
C SER A 421 31.08 -8.29 -47.96
N LEU A 422 30.45 -8.44 -46.78
CA LEU A 422 30.91 -9.29 -45.66
C LEU A 422 30.94 -10.80 -46.01
N LYS A 423 31.96 -11.57 -45.55
CA LYS A 423 31.82 -13.05 -45.30
C LYS A 423 32.97 -13.74 -44.50
N LYS A 424 32.59 -14.22 -43.30
CA LYS A 424 32.90 -15.53 -42.68
C LYS A 424 34.36 -16.06 -42.57
N ARG A 425 34.84 -16.20 -41.32
CA ARG A 425 35.19 -17.45 -40.57
C ARG A 425 36.02 -17.06 -39.31
N LYS A 426 36.24 -17.83 -38.25
CA LYS A 426 35.59 -18.93 -37.47
C LYS A 426 36.68 -19.36 -36.43
N GLN A 427 36.28 -19.85 -35.26
CA GLN A 427 37.12 -20.43 -34.17
C GLN A 427 37.99 -21.64 -34.62
N PRO A 428 39.05 -22.02 -33.86
CA PRO A 428 38.96 -22.83 -32.61
C PRO A 428 39.81 -22.22 -31.43
N GLU A 429 39.81 -22.64 -30.15
CA GLU A 429 39.78 -23.97 -29.46
C GLU A 429 41.09 -24.81 -29.65
N LEU A 430 41.68 -25.53 -28.68
CA LEU A 430 41.34 -25.91 -27.29
C LEU A 430 42.61 -26.46 -26.54
N LEU A 431 42.59 -26.53 -25.18
CA LEU A 431 43.42 -27.42 -24.29
C LEU A 431 44.96 -27.20 -24.19
N SER A 432 45.71 -27.60 -23.13
CA SER A 432 45.39 -27.99 -21.73
C SER A 432 46.62 -28.10 -20.81
N ASP A 433 46.45 -27.68 -19.54
CA ASP A 433 46.94 -28.27 -18.26
C ASP A 433 48.41 -28.74 -18.03
N SER A 434 48.97 -28.36 -16.87
CA SER A 434 50.05 -29.04 -16.11
C SER A 434 50.31 -28.34 -14.76
N THR A 435 50.38 -29.08 -13.66
CA THR A 435 50.55 -28.56 -12.28
C THR A 435 51.97 -28.73 -11.73
N LEU A 436 52.38 -27.89 -10.76
CA LEU A 436 52.97 -28.27 -9.46
C LEU A 436 53.44 -27.05 -8.62
N ASP A 437 53.55 -27.27 -7.31
CA ASP A 437 53.81 -26.32 -6.20
C ASP A 437 55.07 -26.81 -5.42
N PRO A 438 55.58 -26.23 -4.29
CA PRO A 438 55.45 -24.88 -3.72
C PRO A 438 56.83 -24.29 -3.23
N SER A 439 56.80 -23.36 -2.24
CA SER A 439 57.90 -22.84 -1.37
C SER A 439 58.83 -21.74 -1.93
N GLY A 440 59.43 -20.84 -1.12
CA GLY A 440 59.19 -20.53 0.30
C GLY A 440 60.26 -19.65 0.99
N VAL A 441 59.81 -18.73 1.86
CA VAL A 441 60.53 -18.14 3.03
C VAL A 441 61.78 -17.23 2.81
N ALA A 442 61.51 -15.92 2.67
CA ALA A 442 61.98 -14.80 3.52
C ALA A 442 63.47 -14.33 3.63
N ASN A 443 63.59 -13.10 4.18
CA ASN A 443 64.75 -12.41 4.80
C ASN A 443 65.88 -11.84 3.91
N ASP A 444 66.60 -10.77 4.29
CA ASP A 444 66.32 -9.59 5.16
C ASP A 444 67.47 -8.54 5.01
N SER A 445 67.22 -7.27 5.38
CA SER A 445 68.21 -6.20 5.69
C SER A 445 69.07 -5.62 4.55
N SER A 446 69.62 -4.39 4.61
CA SER A 446 69.21 -3.14 5.28
C SER A 446 70.05 -1.93 4.78
N ASN A 447 69.59 -0.68 5.04
CA ASN A 447 70.37 0.59 4.98
C ASN A 447 70.83 1.10 3.57
N LYS A 448 71.02 2.41 3.28
CA LYS A 448 71.07 3.63 4.14
C LYS A 448 70.69 4.94 3.40
N LYS A 449 70.12 5.89 4.16
CA LYS A 449 69.56 7.23 3.87
C LYS A 449 70.30 8.21 2.92
N ARG A 450 69.50 8.96 2.13
CA ARG A 450 69.34 10.46 2.12
C ARG A 450 67.83 10.74 1.88
N VAL A 451 67.05 11.59 2.58
CA VAL A 451 67.22 12.92 3.24
C VAL A 451 67.32 14.04 2.19
N HIS A 452 66.43 15.06 2.13
CA HIS A 452 65.37 15.61 3.02
C HIS A 452 64.12 15.99 2.16
N GLN A 453 63.01 16.67 2.55
CA GLN A 453 62.54 17.46 3.71
C GLN A 453 60.99 17.67 3.62
N ILE A 454 60.30 17.97 4.74
CA ILE A 454 59.03 18.76 4.89
C ILE A 454 57.71 18.17 4.34
N ASP A 455 56.55 18.20 5.03
CA ASP A 455 56.15 18.22 6.47
C ASP A 455 54.61 17.95 6.56
N ASP A 456 54.05 18.02 7.78
CA ASP A 456 52.64 18.11 8.21
C ASP A 456 51.86 16.80 8.45
N ASP A 457 51.19 16.77 9.62
CA ASP A 457 50.53 15.64 10.28
C ASP A 457 49.00 15.76 10.29
N ASP A 458 48.27 14.65 10.47
CA ASP A 458 47.39 14.38 11.63
C ASP A 458 46.50 13.13 11.39
N ASP A 459 46.38 12.26 12.40
CA ASP A 459 45.56 11.02 12.40
C ASP A 459 44.25 11.20 13.21
N ASP A 460 43.34 10.21 13.12
CA ASP A 460 42.06 10.15 13.84
C ASP A 460 42.17 10.20 15.39
N ASP A 461 41.10 10.66 16.07
CA ASP A 461 40.50 9.83 17.15
C ASP A 461 39.02 10.18 17.48
N LEU A 462 38.35 9.27 18.19
CA LEU A 462 36.91 9.26 18.48
C LEU A 462 36.48 10.16 19.66
N ILE A 463 35.21 10.59 19.65
CA ILE A 463 34.48 11.06 20.85
C ILE A 463 33.15 10.32 21.00
N MET A 464 32.98 9.64 22.13
CA MET A 464 31.71 9.11 22.64
C MET A 464 31.04 10.14 23.56
N ILE A 465 29.70 10.15 23.63
CA ILE A 465 28.94 10.91 24.63
C ILE A 465 27.86 10.02 25.25
N ASP A 466 27.85 9.94 26.59
CA ASP A 466 26.83 9.31 27.43
C ASP A 466 26.39 10.29 28.53
N HIS A 467 25.33 9.97 29.26
CA HIS A 467 24.63 10.85 30.21
C HIS A 467 25.45 11.30 31.43
N GLY A 468 25.13 12.50 31.93
CA GLY A 468 25.63 13.02 33.21
C GLY A 468 24.80 14.18 33.77
N ASP A 469 23.93 13.90 34.74
CA ASP A 469 23.20 14.92 35.53
C ASP A 469 24.12 15.59 36.58
N HIS A 470 23.92 16.90 36.86
CA HIS A 470 23.85 17.39 38.26
C HIS A 470 23.49 18.89 38.48
N ARG A 471 22.51 19.07 39.38
CA ARG A 471 22.45 20.06 40.49
C ARG A 471 22.31 21.58 40.25
N ASP A 472 21.05 22.02 40.35
CA ASP A 472 20.52 22.75 41.53
C ASP A 472 21.41 23.79 42.25
N THR A 473 21.10 25.08 42.07
CA THR A 473 21.33 26.12 43.10
C THR A 473 20.20 27.15 43.19
N GLY A 474 19.50 27.17 44.32
CA GLY A 474 19.40 28.40 45.15
C GLY A 474 18.56 29.59 44.66
N THR A 475 17.25 29.52 44.88
CA THR A 475 16.40 30.61 45.43
C THR A 475 16.54 32.06 44.90
N ASN A 476 15.42 32.62 44.41
CA ASN A 476 15.06 33.99 44.79
C ASN A 476 13.53 34.22 44.86
N LYS A 477 13.07 35.16 45.69
CA LYS A 477 11.63 35.36 46.02
C LYS A 477 11.20 36.83 45.99
N LYS A 478 10.12 37.08 45.21
CA LYS A 478 9.11 38.15 45.35
C LYS A 478 9.51 39.62 45.11
N LYS A 479 8.55 40.33 44.47
CA LYS A 479 8.38 41.80 44.36
C LYS A 479 9.40 42.50 43.43
N ARG A 480 9.09 43.63 42.79
CA ARG A 480 7.90 44.52 42.91
C ARG A 480 7.61 45.24 41.58
N LEU A 481 6.35 45.68 41.43
CA LEU A 481 5.88 46.85 40.64
C LEU A 481 6.95 47.65 39.87
N GLN A 482 6.80 47.77 38.55
CA GLN A 482 5.92 48.80 38.01
C GLN A 482 5.19 48.32 36.75
#